data_AF-A0AAE9JJK7-F1
#
_entry.id   AF-A0AAE9JJK7-F1
#
_cell.length_a   1.000
_cell.length_b   1.000
_cell.length_c   1.000
_cell.angle_alpha   90.00
_cell.angle_beta   90.00
_cell.angle_gamma   90.00
#
_symmetry.space_group_name_H-M   'P 1'
#
loop_
_entity.id
_entity.type
_entity.pdbx_description
1 polymer ?
#
loop_
_entity_poly.entity_id
_entity_poly.type
_entity_poly.pdbx_seq_one_letter_code
_entity_poly.pdbx_strand_id
1 'polypeptide(L)'
;MTISKVGEILDKIEIPILMNSVGTSGEFDLKNLNFAPANYELGRDMISPERAVELNKKTGELVANGRIVDTPQGVYTAEIGKGGSVALKQLHHIRNDKKLRYVLSMSRNEFGANLEKFKRQILEAIEKDDQKAGKQLDIHFDEPKMDRKNSTWTSVCFYLTRENAILDDKQITALISPSNGHISKLHHIFKVQNVDACSPRASTTSSESTAPIDVPLNTVILIGVVGLLIIALIGLLIFVCCVSKYQRYLKQKTERMRSSSSAGSYYKSPNLIPPPPPGYIHTPPLPPPPPPPQAIAYY
;
A
#
# COMPACT_ATOMS: atom_id res chain seq x y z
N MET A 1 25.86 -27.78 -6.71
CA MET A 1 25.56 -26.94 -5.52
C MET A 1 24.97 -25.65 -6.05
N THR A 2 23.64 -25.60 -6.14
CA THR A 2 22.88 -24.49 -6.73
C THR A 2 22.51 -23.56 -5.57
N ILE A 3 23.08 -22.37 -5.54
CA ILE A 3 22.76 -21.36 -4.52
C ILE A 3 21.92 -20.31 -5.22
N SER A 4 20.70 -20.13 -4.71
CA SER A 4 19.85 -19.02 -5.07
C SER A 4 19.71 -18.06 -3.91
N LYS A 5 20.03 -16.79 -4.16
CA LYS A 5 19.51 -15.67 -3.38
C LYS A 5 19.30 -14.51 -4.34
N VAL A 6 18.11 -13.92 -4.32
CA VAL A 6 17.87 -12.56 -4.84
C VAL A 6 16.78 -11.91 -4.00
N GLY A 7 17.05 -10.67 -3.56
CA GLY A 7 16.01 -9.69 -3.22
C GLY A 7 15.98 -9.20 -1.77
N GLU A 8 17.02 -8.46 -1.35
CA GLU A 8 16.89 -7.18 -0.62
C GLU A 8 18.24 -6.45 -0.47
N ILE A 9 19.37 -7.12 -0.66
CA ILE A 9 20.70 -6.51 -0.65
C ILE A 9 21.49 -7.12 -1.82
N LEU A 10 21.78 -6.30 -2.84
CA LEU A 10 22.64 -6.65 -3.99
C LEU A 10 24.14 -6.63 -3.64
N ASP A 11 24.48 -6.45 -2.36
CA ASP A 11 25.86 -6.49 -1.91
C ASP A 11 26.23 -7.91 -1.48
N LYS A 12 27.03 -8.56 -2.32
CA LYS A 12 27.79 -9.79 -2.01
C LYS A 12 26.99 -11.09 -1.93
N ILE A 13 27.00 -11.84 -3.02
CA ILE A 13 26.74 -13.28 -3.00
C ILE A 13 28.07 -13.98 -3.31
N GLU A 14 28.73 -14.46 -2.26
CA GLU A 14 29.97 -15.23 -2.33
C GLU A 14 29.63 -16.70 -2.66
N ILE A 15 30.18 -17.22 -3.77
CA ILE A 15 30.07 -18.65 -4.09
C ILE A 15 31.51 -19.18 -4.20
N PRO A 16 32.06 -19.77 -3.11
CA PRO A 16 33.43 -20.23 -3.11
C PRO A 16 33.63 -21.38 -4.11
N ILE A 17 34.75 -21.31 -4.81
CA ILE A 17 35.21 -22.37 -5.70
C ILE A 17 36.01 -23.36 -4.86
N LEU A 18 35.48 -24.57 -4.64
CA LEU A 18 36.30 -25.73 -4.28
C LEU A 18 36.85 -26.35 -5.57
N MET A 19 37.78 -25.65 -6.20
CA MET A 19 38.68 -26.24 -7.18
C MET A 19 39.97 -26.54 -6.42
N ASN A 20 40.23 -27.83 -6.19
CA ASN A 20 41.56 -28.30 -5.80
C ASN A 20 42.51 -28.04 -6.99
N SER A 21 42.93 -26.79 -7.21
CA SER A 21 44.04 -26.47 -8.10
C SER A 21 45.26 -26.20 -7.23
N VAL A 22 45.90 -27.29 -6.82
CA VAL A 22 47.31 -27.25 -6.46
C VAL A 22 48.07 -26.74 -7.69
N GLY A 23 48.50 -25.47 -7.66
CA GLY A 23 49.63 -25.01 -8.47
C GLY A 23 49.42 -24.35 -9.84
N THR A 24 48.22 -23.93 -10.26
CA THR A 24 48.08 -23.20 -11.55
C THR A 24 47.56 -21.77 -11.38
N SER A 25 48.48 -20.81 -11.56
CA SER A 25 48.18 -19.38 -11.72
C SER A 25 47.57 -19.14 -13.11
N GLY A 26 46.25 -18.98 -13.16
CA GLY A 26 45.53 -18.59 -14.37
C GLY A 26 44.26 -17.83 -14.01
N GLU A 27 43.96 -16.78 -14.77
CA GLU A 27 42.69 -16.06 -14.66
C GLU A 27 41.54 -16.94 -15.15
N PHE A 28 40.36 -16.72 -14.57
CA PHE A 28 39.13 -17.33 -15.04
C PHE A 28 38.61 -16.58 -16.26
N ASP A 29 38.24 -17.33 -17.31
CA ASP A 29 37.67 -16.77 -18.54
C ASP A 29 36.26 -17.28 -18.76
N LEU A 30 35.36 -16.38 -19.16
CA LEU A 30 34.01 -16.74 -19.60
C LEU A 30 34.09 -17.28 -21.03
N LYS A 31 33.81 -18.57 -21.21
CA LYS A 31 33.79 -19.24 -22.51
C LYS A 31 32.47 -19.06 -23.22
N ASN A 32 31.38 -19.24 -22.48
CA ASN A 32 30.03 -19.15 -23.01
C ASN A 32 29.08 -18.65 -21.93
N LEU A 33 28.02 -17.94 -22.34
CA LEU A 33 26.94 -17.51 -21.48
C LEU A 33 25.62 -17.84 -22.16
N ASN A 34 24.88 -18.77 -21.59
CA ASN A 34 23.54 -19.13 -22.05
C ASN A 34 22.49 -18.51 -21.14
N PHE A 35 21.40 -18.02 -21.71
CA PHE A 35 20.28 -17.46 -20.97
C PHE A 35 19.00 -18.25 -21.27
N ALA A 36 18.39 -18.81 -20.22
CA ALA A 36 17.08 -19.42 -20.28
C ALA A 36 16.05 -18.48 -19.63
N PRO A 37 15.14 -17.85 -20.40
CA PRO A 37 14.13 -16.97 -19.82
C PRO A 37 13.15 -17.75 -18.94
N ALA A 38 12.57 -17.06 -17.95
CA ALA A 38 11.46 -17.61 -17.18
C ALA A 38 10.23 -17.85 -18.08
N ASN A 39 9.40 -18.84 -17.74
CA ASN A 39 8.24 -19.22 -18.56
C ASN A 39 7.26 -18.07 -18.81
N TYR A 40 7.15 -17.13 -17.87
CA TYR A 40 6.26 -15.96 -17.95
C TYR A 40 6.88 -14.74 -18.68
N GLU A 41 8.15 -14.81 -19.09
CA GLU A 41 8.80 -13.76 -19.89
C GLU A 41 8.74 -14.07 -21.40
N LEU A 42 8.28 -15.27 -21.78
CA LEU A 42 8.13 -15.68 -23.19
C LEU A 42 7.18 -14.71 -23.94
N GLY A 43 7.70 -14.07 -25.00
CA GLY A 43 6.93 -13.16 -25.85
C GLY A 43 7.02 -11.67 -25.52
N ARG A 44 7.88 -11.27 -24.57
CA ARG A 44 8.24 -9.84 -24.37
C ARG A 44 9.44 -9.46 -25.24
N ASP A 45 9.50 -8.20 -25.67
CA ASP A 45 10.72 -7.62 -26.25
C ASP A 45 11.81 -7.62 -25.17
N MET A 46 12.77 -8.54 -25.29
CA MET A 46 13.83 -8.74 -24.32
C MET A 46 15.00 -7.80 -24.61
N ILE A 47 15.39 -7.01 -23.61
CA ILE A 47 16.70 -6.35 -23.60
C ILE A 47 17.77 -7.46 -23.52
N SER A 48 18.87 -7.30 -24.28
CA SER A 48 19.92 -8.33 -24.35
C SER A 48 20.47 -8.70 -22.96
N PRO A 49 20.49 -10.00 -22.60
CA PRO A 49 20.98 -10.49 -21.31
C PRO A 49 22.51 -10.46 -21.18
N GLU A 50 23.25 -10.19 -22.26
CA GLU A 50 24.72 -10.33 -22.33
C GLU A 50 25.50 -9.40 -21.40
N ARG A 51 24.88 -8.31 -20.93
CA ARG A 51 25.50 -7.33 -20.00
C ARG A 51 24.91 -7.37 -18.59
N ALA A 52 24.06 -8.35 -18.32
CA ALA A 52 23.39 -8.48 -17.02
C ALA A 52 24.32 -9.10 -15.96
N VAL A 53 25.32 -9.86 -16.39
CA VAL A 53 26.23 -10.61 -15.52
C VAL A 53 27.68 -10.43 -15.94
N GLU A 54 28.58 -10.44 -14.96
CA GLU A 54 30.01 -10.29 -15.15
C GLU A 54 30.76 -11.40 -14.41
N LEU A 55 31.87 -11.87 -14.99
CA LEU A 55 32.74 -12.84 -14.35
C LEU A 55 33.90 -12.11 -13.66
N ASN A 56 34.07 -12.33 -12.36
CA ASN A 56 35.28 -11.94 -11.67
C ASN A 56 36.43 -12.88 -12.09
N LYS A 57 37.35 -12.38 -12.91
CA LYS A 57 38.48 -13.15 -13.44
C LYS A 57 39.44 -13.70 -12.39
N LYS A 58 39.44 -13.15 -11.17
CA LYS A 58 40.33 -13.60 -10.08
C LYS A 58 39.68 -14.69 -9.24
N THR A 59 38.39 -14.52 -8.92
CA THR A 59 37.65 -15.44 -8.04
C THR A 59 36.84 -16.48 -8.81
N GLY A 60 36.62 -16.28 -10.11
CA GLY A 60 35.74 -17.09 -10.95
C GLY A 60 34.27 -16.96 -10.56
N GLU A 61 33.89 -15.92 -9.83
CA GLU A 61 32.51 -15.66 -9.40
C GLU A 61 31.72 -14.94 -10.49
N LEU A 62 30.47 -15.36 -10.66
CA LEU A 62 29.53 -14.68 -11.55
C LEU A 62 28.73 -13.68 -10.72
N VAL A 63 28.88 -12.40 -11.00
CA VAL A 63 28.20 -11.30 -10.30
C VAL A 63 27.18 -10.66 -11.21
N ALA A 64 26.09 -10.17 -10.62
CA ALA A 64 25.11 -9.38 -11.35
C ALA A 64 25.64 -7.95 -11.55
N ASN A 65 25.52 -7.42 -12.76
CA ASN A 65 25.71 -6.00 -13.04
C ASN A 65 24.46 -5.23 -12.58
N GLY A 66 24.59 -3.95 -12.20
CA GLY A 66 23.45 -3.09 -11.86
C GLY A 66 22.36 -3.02 -12.93
N ARG A 67 22.67 -3.33 -14.19
CA ARG A 67 21.69 -3.42 -15.29
C ARG A 67 20.78 -4.65 -15.23
N ILE A 68 21.06 -5.64 -14.37
CA ILE A 68 20.27 -6.88 -14.28
C ILE A 68 18.80 -6.60 -13.96
N VAL A 69 18.51 -5.49 -13.27
CA VAL A 69 17.14 -5.10 -12.88
C VAL A 69 16.24 -4.79 -14.07
N ASP A 70 16.83 -4.37 -15.19
CA ASP A 70 16.12 -4.05 -16.43
C ASP A 70 16.07 -5.24 -17.40
N THR A 71 16.77 -6.33 -17.08
CA THR A 71 16.84 -7.53 -17.93
C THR A 71 15.72 -8.53 -17.60
N PRO A 72 15.34 -9.39 -18.57
CA PRO A 72 14.34 -10.43 -18.31
C PRO A 72 14.78 -11.38 -17.19
N GLN A 73 13.80 -11.84 -16.40
CA GLN A 73 14.00 -12.87 -15.38
C GLN A 73 14.28 -14.22 -16.02
N GLY A 74 15.13 -15.02 -15.39
CA GLY A 74 15.58 -16.30 -15.96
C GLY A 74 16.84 -16.84 -15.30
N VAL A 75 17.44 -17.84 -15.95
CA VAL A 75 18.66 -18.51 -15.48
C VAL A 75 19.80 -18.22 -16.46
N TYR A 76 20.87 -17.64 -15.92
CA TYR A 76 22.12 -17.39 -16.60
C TYR A 76 23.06 -18.55 -16.33
N THR A 77 23.46 -19.29 -17.36
CA THR A 77 24.42 -20.40 -17.24
C THR A 77 25.73 -19.98 -17.90
N ALA A 78 26.76 -19.78 -17.08
CA ALA A 78 28.10 -19.41 -17.51
C ALA A 78 29.01 -20.64 -17.56
N GLU A 79 29.68 -20.83 -18.68
CA GLU A 79 30.77 -21.78 -18.85
C GLU A 79 32.10 -21.04 -18.59
N ILE A 80 32.79 -21.43 -17.54
CA ILE A 80 33.98 -20.74 -17.03
C ILE A 80 35.19 -21.66 -17.19
N GLY A 81 36.20 -21.19 -17.92
CA GLY A 81 37.47 -21.88 -18.09
C GLY A 81 38.52 -21.40 -17.10
N LYS A 82 39.37 -22.32 -16.61
CA LYS A 82 40.64 -22.01 -15.93
C LYS A 82 41.67 -23.09 -16.25
N GLY A 83 42.80 -22.71 -16.84
CA GLY A 83 43.93 -23.61 -17.07
C GLY A 83 43.59 -24.92 -17.81
N GLY A 84 42.67 -24.86 -18.79
CA GLY A 84 42.20 -26.03 -19.55
C GLY A 84 41.04 -26.81 -18.91
N SER A 85 40.69 -26.52 -17.64
CA SER A 85 39.48 -27.04 -17.01
C SER A 85 38.28 -26.13 -17.29
N VAL A 86 37.09 -26.71 -17.40
CA VAL A 86 35.82 -26.00 -17.62
C VAL A 86 34.87 -26.30 -16.47
N ALA A 87 34.19 -25.27 -15.97
CA ALA A 87 33.16 -25.36 -14.94
C ALA A 87 31.90 -24.62 -15.36
N LEU A 88 30.74 -25.17 -15.01
CA LEU A 88 29.44 -24.53 -15.23
C LEU A 88 28.97 -23.85 -13.95
N LYS A 89 28.57 -22.58 -14.05
CA LYS A 89 27.92 -21.82 -12.97
C LYS A 89 26.57 -21.32 -13.42
N GLN A 90 25.61 -21.29 -12.49
CA GLN A 90 24.28 -20.77 -12.73
C GLN A 90 23.99 -19.59 -11.81
N LEU A 91 23.38 -18.55 -12.36
CA LEU A 91 22.84 -17.40 -11.63
C LEU A 91 21.36 -17.27 -11.98
N HIS A 92 20.51 -17.24 -10.97
CA HIS A 92 19.06 -17.17 -11.14
C HIS A 92 18.60 -15.75 -10.86
N HIS A 93 18.13 -15.06 -11.89
CA HIS A 93 17.54 -13.73 -11.74
C HIS A 93 16.02 -13.87 -11.63
N ILE A 94 15.52 -13.66 -10.41
CA ILE A 94 14.09 -13.72 -10.10
C ILE A 94 13.74 -12.70 -9.03
N ARG A 95 12.66 -11.96 -9.24
CA ARG A 95 12.13 -10.98 -8.33
C ARG A 95 11.21 -11.62 -7.29
N ASN A 96 11.10 -10.99 -6.12
CA ASN A 96 10.29 -11.51 -5.01
C ASN A 96 8.78 -11.55 -5.32
N ASP A 97 8.27 -10.78 -6.28
CA ASP A 97 6.86 -10.83 -6.73
C ASP A 97 6.52 -12.10 -7.53
N LYS A 98 7.54 -12.84 -7.96
CA LYS A 98 7.45 -14.11 -8.70
C LYS A 98 7.80 -15.33 -7.87
N LYS A 99 8.25 -15.14 -6.63
CA LYS A 99 8.50 -16.23 -5.67
C LYS A 99 7.26 -16.50 -4.83
N LEU A 100 7.11 -17.77 -4.44
CA LEU A 100 6.17 -18.16 -3.40
C LEU A 100 6.90 -18.22 -2.06
N ARG A 101 6.15 -18.34 -0.97
CA ARG A 101 6.66 -18.34 0.39
C ARG A 101 5.91 -19.36 1.23
N TYR A 102 6.68 -20.23 1.87
CA TYR A 102 6.17 -21.10 2.92
C TYR A 102 6.16 -20.34 4.23
N VAL A 103 5.04 -20.41 4.95
CA VAL A 103 4.91 -19.97 6.34
C VAL A 103 4.78 -21.21 7.20
N LEU A 104 5.72 -21.44 8.11
CA LEU A 104 5.81 -22.63 8.93
C LEU A 104 5.72 -22.27 10.41
N SER A 105 4.89 -22.99 11.18
CA SER A 105 4.78 -22.80 12.64
C SER A 105 5.89 -23.55 13.39
N MET A 106 7.13 -23.24 13.02
CA MET A 106 8.35 -23.70 13.67
C MET A 106 9.36 -22.56 13.68
N SER A 107 10.32 -22.61 14.59
CA SER A 107 11.34 -21.56 14.71
C SER A 107 12.33 -21.59 13.55
N ARG A 108 12.97 -20.45 13.26
CA ARG A 108 13.96 -20.32 12.18
C ARG A 108 15.09 -21.33 12.32
N ASN A 109 15.55 -21.56 13.55
CA ASN A 109 16.64 -22.48 13.84
C ASN A 109 16.21 -23.95 13.61
N GLU A 110 15.00 -24.31 14.04
CA GLU A 110 14.42 -25.65 13.82
C GLU A 110 14.24 -25.93 12.33
N PHE A 111 13.68 -24.99 11.58
CA PHE A 111 13.52 -25.14 10.13
C PHE A 111 14.86 -25.15 9.40
N GLY A 112 15.77 -24.23 9.76
CA GLY A 112 17.11 -24.16 9.16
C GLY A 112 17.89 -25.47 9.30
N ALA A 113 17.80 -26.14 10.45
CA ALA A 113 18.41 -27.45 10.66
C ALA A 113 17.79 -28.57 9.81
N ASN A 114 16.53 -28.40 9.37
CA ASN A 114 15.79 -29.37 8.58
C ASN A 114 15.60 -28.96 7.11
N LEU A 115 16.18 -27.84 6.66
CA LEU A 115 15.94 -27.26 5.34
C LEU A 115 16.26 -28.23 4.21
N GLU A 116 17.42 -28.88 4.25
CA GLU A 116 17.84 -29.86 3.23
C GLU A 116 16.93 -31.10 3.21
N LYS A 117 16.46 -31.52 4.39
CA LYS A 117 15.51 -32.63 4.50
C LYS A 117 14.15 -32.23 3.89
N PHE A 118 13.68 -31.02 4.17
CA PHE A 118 12.45 -30.47 3.59
C PHE A 118 12.55 -30.39 2.07
N LYS A 119 13.66 -29.82 1.55
CA LYS A 119 13.96 -29.73 0.11
C LYS A 119 13.90 -31.10 -0.58
N ARG A 120 14.51 -32.14 0.01
CA ARG A 120 14.46 -33.49 -0.57
C ARG A 120 13.05 -34.06 -0.54
N GLN A 121 12.36 -33.97 0.60
CA GLN A 121 11.05 -34.59 0.77
C GLN A 121 9.94 -33.91 -0.04
N ILE A 122 10.03 -32.59 -0.29
CA ILE A 122 9.08 -31.91 -1.16
C ILE A 122 9.23 -32.34 -2.62
N LEU A 123 10.46 -32.43 -3.13
CA LEU A 123 10.68 -32.92 -4.50
C LEU A 123 10.20 -34.37 -4.66
N GLU A 124 10.48 -35.23 -3.68
CA GLU A 124 10.00 -36.61 -3.65
C GLU A 124 8.46 -36.69 -3.60
N ALA A 125 7.81 -35.82 -2.81
CA ALA A 125 6.37 -35.75 -2.73
C ALA A 125 5.74 -35.30 -4.06
N ILE A 126 6.34 -34.31 -4.74
CA ILE A 126 5.89 -33.86 -6.07
C ILE A 126 6.03 -34.99 -7.09
N GLU A 127 7.16 -35.70 -7.10
CA GLU A 127 7.39 -36.83 -8.03
C GLU A 127 6.40 -37.97 -7.80
N LYS A 128 6.01 -38.23 -6.55
CA LYS A 128 5.01 -39.25 -6.20
C LYS A 128 3.59 -38.84 -6.58
N ASP A 129 3.24 -37.56 -6.41
CA ASP A 129 1.90 -37.05 -6.72
C ASP A 129 1.73 -36.82 -8.24
N ASP A 130 2.80 -36.45 -8.96
CA ASP A 130 2.84 -36.32 -10.42
C ASP A 130 4.20 -36.73 -11.02
N GLN A 131 4.29 -37.98 -11.47
CA GLN A 131 5.50 -38.56 -12.08
C GLN A 131 5.98 -37.84 -13.34
N LYS A 132 5.09 -37.14 -14.06
CA LYS A 132 5.48 -36.37 -15.26
C LYS A 132 6.04 -35.02 -14.84
N ALA A 133 5.49 -34.41 -13.80
CA ALA A 133 5.93 -33.11 -13.32
C ALA A 133 7.20 -33.13 -12.46
N GLY A 134 7.52 -34.26 -11.81
CA GLY A 134 8.70 -34.41 -10.96
C GLY A 134 10.03 -34.54 -11.71
N LYS A 135 10.01 -34.90 -13.00
CA LYS A 135 11.25 -35.07 -13.78
C LYS A 135 11.97 -33.72 -13.96
N GLN A 136 13.26 -33.71 -13.63
CA GLN A 136 14.15 -32.55 -13.76
C GLN A 136 13.65 -31.29 -13.03
N LEU A 137 12.90 -31.48 -11.95
CA LEU A 137 12.44 -30.40 -11.07
C LEU A 137 13.49 -30.16 -9.98
N ASP A 138 13.82 -28.89 -9.75
CA ASP A 138 14.61 -28.46 -8.59
C ASP A 138 13.87 -27.33 -7.87
N ILE A 139 14.09 -27.25 -6.55
CA ILE A 139 13.52 -26.24 -5.67
C ILE A 139 14.64 -25.43 -5.04
N HIS A 140 14.47 -24.11 -5.08
CA HIS A 140 15.45 -23.16 -4.56
C HIS A 140 14.80 -22.37 -3.43
N PHE A 141 15.42 -22.40 -2.26
CA PHE A 141 14.98 -21.66 -1.08
C PHE A 141 15.91 -20.48 -0.84
N ASP A 142 15.32 -19.31 -0.55
CA ASP A 142 16.04 -18.21 0.04
C ASP A 142 16.38 -18.51 1.51
N GLU A 143 17.13 -17.62 2.16
CA GLU A 143 17.43 -17.77 3.58
C GLU A 143 16.15 -17.71 4.43
N PRO A 144 15.95 -18.66 5.36
CA PRO A 144 14.82 -18.63 6.28
C PRO A 144 14.83 -17.37 7.15
N LYS A 145 13.71 -16.65 7.19
CA LYS A 145 13.51 -15.44 8.00
C LYS A 145 12.39 -15.67 9.02
N MET A 146 12.33 -14.83 10.05
CA MET A 146 11.17 -14.79 10.94
C MET A 146 9.94 -14.30 10.15
N ASP A 147 8.77 -14.87 10.41
CA ASP A 147 7.55 -14.41 9.76
C ASP A 147 7.13 -13.01 10.25
N ARG A 148 6.53 -12.22 9.35
CA ARG A 148 6.12 -10.84 9.63
C ARG A 148 4.92 -10.76 10.57
N LYS A 149 4.01 -11.74 10.53
CA LYS A 149 2.79 -11.75 11.36
C LYS A 149 3.07 -12.43 12.71
N ASN A 150 3.92 -13.44 12.72
CA ASN A 150 4.29 -14.14 13.93
C ASN A 150 5.81 -14.37 14.00
N SER A 151 6.47 -13.68 14.93
CA SER A 151 7.93 -13.75 15.12
C SER A 151 8.43 -15.14 15.55
N THR A 152 7.56 -15.98 16.11
CA THR A 152 7.91 -17.37 16.48
C THR A 152 7.86 -18.33 15.29
N TRP A 153 7.26 -17.91 14.18
CA TRP A 153 7.13 -18.68 12.96
C TRP A 153 8.25 -18.34 11.97
N THR A 154 8.47 -19.26 11.04
CA THR A 154 9.46 -19.10 9.97
C THR A 154 8.75 -18.83 8.67
N SER A 155 9.30 -17.90 7.89
CA SER A 155 8.93 -17.71 6.50
C SER A 155 10.15 -17.93 5.60
N VAL A 156 9.95 -18.67 4.52
CA VAL A 156 11.00 -18.93 3.53
C VAL A 156 10.45 -18.77 2.13
N CYS A 157 11.07 -17.91 1.34
CA CYS A 157 10.70 -17.74 -0.06
C CYS A 157 11.37 -18.80 -0.92
N PHE A 158 10.68 -19.23 -1.97
CA PHE A 158 11.15 -20.26 -2.87
C PHE A 158 10.60 -20.10 -4.27
N TYR A 159 11.24 -20.78 -5.21
CA TYR A 159 10.76 -20.97 -6.57
C TYR A 159 11.22 -22.32 -7.10
N LEU A 160 10.56 -22.78 -8.16
CA LEU A 160 10.89 -24.04 -8.82
C LEU A 160 11.50 -23.79 -10.19
N THR A 161 12.42 -24.67 -10.57
CA THR A 161 12.97 -24.73 -11.92
C THR A 161 12.73 -26.09 -12.52
N ARG A 162 12.40 -26.13 -13.81
CA ARG A 162 12.31 -27.35 -14.61
C ARG A 162 13.17 -27.17 -15.85
N GLU A 163 14.11 -28.08 -16.07
CA GLU A 163 15.01 -28.02 -17.25
C GLU A 163 15.71 -26.65 -17.42
N ASN A 164 16.18 -26.07 -16.30
CA ASN A 164 16.78 -24.72 -16.22
C ASN A 164 15.85 -23.53 -16.53
N ALA A 165 14.54 -23.75 -16.69
CA ALA A 165 13.55 -22.67 -16.80
C ALA A 165 12.82 -22.45 -15.47
N ILE A 166 12.57 -21.19 -15.11
CA ILE A 166 11.81 -20.82 -13.91
C ILE A 166 10.32 -21.02 -14.17
N LEU A 167 9.65 -21.74 -13.26
CA LEU A 167 8.21 -22.00 -13.33
C LEU A 167 7.40 -20.77 -12.88
N ASP A 168 6.20 -20.62 -13.45
CA ASP A 168 5.25 -19.58 -13.05
C ASP A 168 4.55 -19.92 -11.73
N ASP A 169 4.03 -18.91 -11.03
CA ASP A 169 3.36 -19.07 -9.73
C ASP A 169 2.21 -20.08 -9.81
N LYS A 170 1.38 -20.01 -10.85
CA LYS A 170 0.26 -20.95 -11.08
C LYS A 170 0.73 -22.38 -11.24
N GLN A 171 1.84 -22.58 -11.94
CA GLN A 171 2.43 -23.91 -12.14
C GLN A 171 2.96 -24.44 -10.82
N ILE A 172 3.67 -23.60 -10.05
CA ILE A 172 4.21 -23.98 -8.74
C ILE A 172 3.06 -24.33 -7.78
N THR A 173 2.04 -23.46 -7.66
CA THR A 173 0.87 -23.69 -6.80
C THR A 173 0.14 -24.98 -7.16
N ALA A 174 0.01 -25.31 -8.45
CA ALA A 174 -0.60 -26.58 -8.87
C ALA A 174 0.19 -27.80 -8.37
N LEU A 175 1.53 -27.74 -8.32
CA LEU A 175 2.40 -28.84 -7.88
C LEU A 175 2.44 -29.02 -6.36
N ILE A 176 2.32 -27.93 -5.61
CA ILE A 176 2.41 -27.94 -4.14
C ILE A 176 1.04 -27.77 -3.47
N SER A 177 -0.04 -27.78 -4.24
CA SER A 177 -1.38 -27.69 -3.69
C SER A 177 -1.62 -28.90 -2.80
N PRO A 178 -2.09 -28.72 -1.56
CA PRO A 178 -2.43 -29.83 -0.68
C PRO A 178 -3.74 -30.49 -1.13
N SER A 179 -3.73 -31.16 -2.29
CA SER A 179 -4.65 -32.27 -2.54
C SER A 179 -4.28 -33.43 -1.59
N ASN A 180 -5.17 -34.39 -1.36
CA ASN A 180 -5.03 -35.52 -0.41
C ASN A 180 -3.85 -36.50 -0.72
N GLY A 181 -2.71 -36.03 -1.23
CA GLY A 181 -1.52 -36.76 -1.59
C GLY A 181 -0.35 -36.59 -0.62
N HIS A 182 0.87 -36.82 -1.11
CA HIS A 182 2.10 -36.78 -0.32
C HIS A 182 2.47 -35.36 0.11
N ILE A 183 2.12 -34.35 -0.69
CA ILE A 183 2.35 -32.95 -0.34
C ILE A 183 1.58 -32.54 0.92
N SER A 184 0.33 -32.95 1.05
CA SER A 184 -0.47 -32.68 2.26
C SER A 184 0.15 -33.31 3.51
N LYS A 185 0.62 -34.55 3.42
CA LYS A 185 1.35 -35.23 4.52
C LYS A 185 2.63 -34.49 4.88
N LEU A 186 3.39 -34.04 3.88
CA LEU A 186 4.62 -33.28 4.10
C LEU A 186 4.33 -31.94 4.79
N HIS A 187 3.32 -31.21 4.32
CA HIS A 187 2.88 -29.95 4.91
C HIS A 187 2.50 -30.13 6.38
N HIS A 188 1.83 -31.24 6.72
CA HIS A 188 1.52 -31.56 8.11
C HIS A 188 2.78 -31.85 8.94
N ILE A 189 3.72 -32.67 8.44
CA ILE A 189 4.98 -33.01 9.14
C ILE A 189 5.81 -31.76 9.44
N PHE A 190 5.92 -30.85 8.47
CA PHE A 190 6.68 -29.61 8.60
C PHE A 190 5.86 -28.43 9.11
N LYS A 191 4.64 -28.68 9.61
CA LYS A 191 3.77 -27.66 10.21
C LYS A 191 3.61 -26.41 9.31
N VAL A 192 3.45 -26.65 8.01
CA VAL A 192 3.20 -25.60 7.02
C VAL A 192 1.80 -25.03 7.29
N GLN A 193 1.75 -23.74 7.62
CA GLN A 193 0.52 -23.02 7.91
C GLN A 193 -0.10 -22.44 6.64
N ASN A 194 0.75 -21.91 5.76
CA ASN A 194 0.28 -21.32 4.51
C ASN A 194 1.37 -21.31 3.43
N VAL A 195 0.93 -21.19 2.19
CA VAL A 195 1.78 -20.88 1.03
C VAL A 195 1.23 -19.63 0.35
N ASP A 196 1.98 -18.54 0.35
CA ASP A 196 1.57 -17.26 -0.23
C ASP A 196 2.66 -16.63 -1.10
N ALA A 197 2.41 -15.45 -1.65
CA ALA A 197 3.42 -14.72 -2.43
C ALA A 197 4.51 -14.16 -1.50
N CYS A 198 5.78 -14.25 -1.92
CA CYS A 198 6.91 -13.78 -1.13
C CYS A 198 6.91 -12.26 -0.92
N SER A 199 6.56 -11.50 -1.97
CA SER A 199 6.27 -10.07 -1.88
C SER A 199 4.82 -9.83 -2.33
N PRO A 200 4.07 -8.96 -1.64
CA PRO A 200 2.78 -8.52 -2.15
C PRO A 200 2.97 -7.96 -3.56
N ARG A 201 2.18 -8.47 -4.52
CA ARG A 201 2.18 -7.93 -5.87
C ARG A 201 1.65 -6.51 -5.79
N ALA A 202 2.46 -5.55 -6.23
CA ALA A 202 1.95 -4.22 -6.56
C ALA A 202 0.84 -4.44 -7.60
N SER A 203 -0.40 -4.24 -7.18
CA SER A 203 -1.57 -4.64 -7.95
C SER A 203 -1.66 -3.77 -9.19
N THR A 204 -1.21 -4.28 -10.34
CA THR A 204 -1.52 -3.67 -11.63
C THR A 204 -2.96 -4.01 -11.99
N THR A 205 -3.85 -3.14 -11.51
CA THR A 205 -5.13 -2.68 -12.07
C THR A 205 -6.36 -3.59 -12.04
N SER A 206 -7.46 -2.94 -11.63
CA SER A 206 -8.87 -3.10 -12.03
C SER A 206 -9.80 -3.84 -11.06
N SER A 207 -10.79 -3.08 -10.57
CA SER A 207 -12.04 -3.50 -9.94
C SER A 207 -12.06 -3.65 -8.41
N GLU A 208 -12.77 -2.67 -7.81
CA GLU A 208 -13.58 -2.75 -6.60
C GLU A 208 -13.16 -3.73 -5.52
N SER A 209 -12.55 -3.20 -4.46
CA SER A 209 -12.97 -3.38 -3.05
C SER A 209 -11.86 -2.83 -2.15
N THR A 210 -12.20 -1.83 -1.35
CA THR A 210 -11.47 -1.28 -0.19
C THR A 210 -10.26 -2.09 0.28
N ALA A 211 -9.06 -1.69 -0.16
CA ALA A 211 -7.81 -2.05 0.50
C ALA A 211 -7.31 -0.85 1.33
N PRO A 212 -6.81 -1.05 2.56
CA PRO A 212 -6.23 0.01 3.36
C PRO A 212 -4.97 0.49 2.65
N ILE A 213 -4.92 1.79 2.37
CA ILE A 213 -3.74 2.44 1.83
C ILE A 213 -2.66 2.33 2.93
N ASP A 214 -1.67 1.47 2.74
CA ASP A 214 -0.47 1.41 3.58
C ASP A 214 0.40 2.64 3.28
N VAL A 215 -0.07 3.79 3.77
CA VAL A 215 0.70 5.03 3.81
C VAL A 215 1.68 4.91 4.97
N PRO A 216 2.99 5.11 4.76
CA PRO A 216 3.96 5.07 5.85
C PRO A 216 3.54 6.04 6.95
N LEU A 217 3.62 5.60 8.22
CA LEU A 217 3.07 6.31 9.39
C LEU A 217 3.53 7.78 9.45
N ASN A 218 4.77 8.06 9.04
CA ASN A 218 5.32 9.42 8.94
C ASN A 218 4.54 10.32 7.97
N THR A 219 4.07 9.78 6.85
CA THR A 219 3.28 10.53 5.87
C THR A 219 1.86 10.77 6.39
N VAL A 220 1.27 9.83 7.13
CA VAL A 220 -0.04 10.02 7.79
C VAL A 220 0.04 11.12 8.85
N ILE A 221 1.10 11.11 9.67
CA ILE A 221 1.34 12.15 10.67
C ILE A 221 1.51 13.52 10.00
N LEU A 222 2.28 13.58 8.91
CA LEU A 222 2.49 14.82 8.16
C LEU A 222 1.17 15.37 7.59
N ILE A 223 0.35 14.51 6.98
CA ILE A 223 -0.97 14.89 6.46
C ILE A 223 -1.88 15.37 7.60
N GLY A 224 -1.86 14.70 8.75
CA GLY A 224 -2.61 15.11 9.94
C GLY A 224 -2.20 16.50 10.45
N VAL A 225 -0.90 16.77 10.56
CA VAL A 225 -0.38 18.08 10.98
C VAL A 225 -0.75 19.18 9.99
N VAL A 226 -0.57 18.93 8.68
CA VAL A 226 -0.93 19.90 7.64
C VAL A 226 -2.43 20.17 7.64
N GLY A 227 -3.26 19.12 7.78
CA GLY A 227 -4.71 19.26 7.88
C GLY A 227 -5.14 20.11 9.08
N LEU A 228 -4.53 19.90 10.24
CA LEU A 228 -4.82 20.68 11.45
C LEU A 228 -4.45 22.16 11.28
N LEU A 229 -3.32 22.45 10.63
CA LEU A 229 -2.91 23.82 10.31
C LEU A 229 -3.91 24.53 9.38
N ILE A 230 -4.45 23.82 8.38
CA ILE A 230 -5.46 24.37 7.47
C ILE A 230 -6.75 24.68 8.22
N ILE A 231 -7.21 23.78 9.10
CA ILE A 231 -8.41 24.01 9.92
C ILE A 231 -8.22 25.22 10.84
N ALA A 232 -7.04 25.34 11.47
CA ALA A 232 -6.71 26.50 12.31
C ALA A 232 -6.72 27.80 11.50
N LEU A 233 -6.19 27.80 10.27
CA LEU A 233 -6.21 28.95 9.37
C LEU A 233 -7.65 29.37 9.03
N ILE A 234 -8.50 28.41 8.66
CA ILE A 234 -9.92 28.67 8.34
C ILE A 234 -10.65 29.23 9.57
N GLY A 235 -10.42 28.65 10.75
CA GLY A 235 -10.99 29.15 12.00
C GLY A 235 -10.59 30.59 12.30
N LEU A 236 -9.33 30.95 12.05
CA LEU A 236 -8.83 32.30 12.23
C LEU A 236 -9.46 33.29 11.23
N LEU A 237 -9.63 32.89 9.97
CA LEU A 237 -10.31 33.71 8.96
C LEU A 237 -11.78 33.96 9.33
N ILE A 238 -12.49 32.93 9.79
CA ILE A 238 -13.87 33.07 10.27
C ILE A 238 -13.91 33.99 11.50
N PHE A 239 -13.00 33.80 12.45
CA PHE A 239 -12.91 34.63 13.64
C PHE A 239 -12.69 36.11 13.30
N VAL A 240 -11.75 36.42 12.42
CA VAL A 240 -11.50 37.80 11.95
C VAL A 240 -12.72 38.38 11.22
N CYS A 241 -13.39 37.58 10.38
CA CYS A 241 -14.63 37.98 9.73
C CYS A 241 -15.75 38.29 10.74
N CYS A 242 -15.92 37.45 11.77
CA CYS A 242 -16.91 37.64 12.82
C CYS A 242 -16.60 38.87 13.68
N VAL A 243 -15.35 39.05 14.11
CA VAL A 243 -14.92 40.21 14.90
C VAL A 243 -15.09 41.50 14.10
N SER A 244 -14.72 41.51 12.82
CA SER A 244 -14.88 42.70 11.97
C SER A 244 -16.35 43.03 11.73
N LYS A 245 -17.22 42.03 11.49
CA LYS A 245 -18.68 42.25 11.43
C LYS A 245 -19.24 42.74 12.77
N TYR A 246 -18.79 42.17 13.87
CA TYR A 246 -19.25 42.54 15.21
C TYR A 246 -18.84 43.97 15.57
N GLN A 247 -17.60 44.37 15.24
CA GLN A 247 -17.14 45.75 15.39
C GLN A 247 -17.94 46.72 14.51
N ARG A 248 -18.24 46.36 13.26
CA ARG A 248 -19.12 47.18 12.40
C ARG A 248 -20.52 47.32 12.98
N TYR A 249 -21.09 46.23 13.51
CA TYR A 249 -22.39 46.26 14.17
C TYR A 249 -22.38 47.16 15.42
N LEU A 250 -21.35 47.05 16.26
CA LEU A 250 -21.19 47.92 17.43
C LEU A 250 -21.02 49.39 17.04
N LYS A 251 -20.23 49.70 16.00
CA LYS A 251 -20.10 51.07 15.48
C LYS A 251 -21.44 51.63 15.00
N GLN A 252 -22.21 50.86 14.22
CA GLN A 252 -23.55 51.26 13.77
C GLN A 252 -24.52 51.44 14.95
N LYS A 253 -24.45 50.57 15.97
CA LYS A 253 -25.29 50.69 17.17
C LYS A 253 -24.93 51.95 17.97
N THR A 254 -23.65 52.27 18.11
CA THR A 254 -23.17 53.50 18.77
C THR A 254 -23.55 54.75 17.97
N GLU A 255 -23.46 54.74 16.64
CA GLU A 255 -23.89 55.84 15.79
C GLU A 255 -25.41 56.07 15.84
N ARG A 256 -26.22 55.00 15.89
CA ARG A 256 -27.67 55.11 16.11
C ARG A 256 -28.01 55.68 17.49
N MET A 257 -27.32 55.27 18.54
CA MET A 257 -27.50 55.85 19.88
C MET A 257 -27.02 57.30 19.96
N ARG A 258 -25.93 57.65 19.26
CA ARG A 258 -25.45 59.03 19.18
C ARG A 258 -26.39 59.92 18.36
N SER A 259 -27.01 59.38 17.31
CA SER A 259 -28.05 60.07 16.52
C SER A 259 -29.36 60.21 17.31
N SER A 260 -29.74 59.24 18.15
CA SER A 260 -30.90 59.39 19.05
C SER A 260 -30.65 60.38 20.19
N SER A 261 -29.41 60.48 20.70
CA SER A 261 -29.04 61.53 21.65
C SER A 261 -28.94 62.92 20.99
N SER A 262 -28.55 63.00 19.72
CA SER A 262 -28.54 64.27 18.97
C SER A 262 -29.93 64.69 18.47
N ALA A 263 -30.89 63.77 18.41
CA ALA A 263 -32.30 64.06 18.14
C ALA A 263 -33.12 64.37 19.42
N GLY A 264 -32.47 64.52 20.58
CA GLY A 264 -33.10 64.73 21.88
C GLY A 264 -32.91 66.13 22.48
N SER A 265 -32.76 67.18 21.67
CA SER A 265 -32.56 68.54 22.20
C SER A 265 -33.20 69.65 21.35
N TYR A 266 -34.48 69.56 21.01
CA TYR A 266 -35.27 70.75 20.63
C TYR A 266 -36.73 70.59 21.11
N TYR A 267 -37.05 71.29 22.22
CA TYR A 267 -38.34 71.87 22.69
C TYR A 267 -39.65 71.11 22.42
N LYS A 268 -40.61 70.94 23.36
CA LYS A 268 -41.23 71.97 24.21
C LYS A 268 -42.17 71.27 25.23
N SER A 269 -42.08 71.62 26.51
CA SER A 269 -43.03 71.20 27.55
C SER A 269 -44.46 71.68 27.24
N PRO A 270 -45.49 70.85 27.38
CA PRO A 270 -46.88 71.30 27.40
C PRO A 270 -47.26 71.60 28.85
N ASN A 271 -47.32 72.88 29.20
CA ASN A 271 -47.91 73.32 30.46
C ASN A 271 -49.01 74.34 30.16
N LEU A 272 -50.19 74.02 30.68
CA LEU A 272 -51.23 74.93 31.15
C LEU A 272 -52.17 75.57 30.11
N ILE A 273 -53.43 75.17 30.28
CA ILE A 273 -54.71 75.65 29.74
C ILE A 273 -54.90 77.16 29.97
N PRO A 274 -55.61 77.87 29.08
CA PRO A 274 -56.53 78.93 29.48
C PRO A 274 -58.03 78.59 29.16
N PRO A 275 -58.99 79.04 30.01
CA PRO A 275 -60.43 78.74 29.91
C PRO A 275 -61.16 79.71 28.93
N PRO A 276 -62.50 79.58 28.73
CA PRO A 276 -63.18 79.68 27.42
C PRO A 276 -63.78 81.08 27.11
N PRO A 277 -64.31 81.32 25.90
CA PRO A 277 -65.19 82.45 25.64
C PRO A 277 -66.69 82.15 25.93
N PRO A 278 -67.43 83.08 26.55
CA PRO A 278 -68.88 83.00 26.73
C PRO A 278 -69.64 83.70 25.59
N GLY A 279 -70.80 83.18 25.17
CA GLY A 279 -71.74 83.96 24.34
C GLY A 279 -72.64 83.19 23.38
N TYR A 280 -73.72 82.62 23.90
CA TYR A 280 -75.13 82.91 23.53
C TYR A 280 -75.60 83.13 22.06
N ILE A 281 -76.63 82.32 21.74
CA ILE A 281 -77.88 82.59 20.97
C ILE A 281 -77.84 82.44 19.43
N HIS A 282 -78.51 81.41 18.89
CA HIS A 282 -79.84 81.50 18.22
C HIS A 282 -80.28 80.12 17.71
N THR A 283 -81.54 79.79 18.03
CA THR A 283 -82.32 78.61 17.67
C THR A 283 -82.89 78.71 16.23
N PRO A 284 -83.80 77.83 15.76
CA PRO A 284 -83.52 76.60 14.97
C PRO A 284 -84.30 76.58 13.62
N PRO A 285 -84.24 75.51 12.80
CA PRO A 285 -85.34 75.19 11.90
C PRO A 285 -86.13 73.96 12.37
N LEU A 286 -87.41 74.25 12.59
CA LEU A 286 -88.66 73.48 12.60
C LEU A 286 -88.67 71.93 12.41
N PRO A 287 -89.52 71.21 13.19
CA PRO A 287 -89.91 69.80 13.00
C PRO A 287 -91.13 69.73 12.03
N PRO A 288 -91.58 68.57 11.47
CA PRO A 288 -92.26 67.46 12.18
C PRO A 288 -92.14 66.09 11.41
N PRO A 289 -92.90 64.99 11.62
CA PRO A 289 -94.04 64.70 12.52
C PRO A 289 -93.91 63.41 13.39
N PRO A 290 -94.89 63.16 14.30
CA PRO A 290 -94.86 62.12 15.34
C PRO A 290 -95.29 60.71 14.86
N PRO A 291 -95.16 59.68 15.74
CA PRO A 291 -95.04 58.26 15.41
C PRO A 291 -96.38 57.52 15.42
N PRO A 292 -96.45 56.28 14.91
CA PRO A 292 -97.50 55.35 15.30
C PRO A 292 -97.19 54.66 16.64
N PRO A 293 -98.22 54.30 17.43
CA PRO A 293 -98.11 53.94 18.83
C PRO A 293 -97.58 52.52 19.06
N GLN A 294 -96.87 52.34 20.17
CA GLN A 294 -96.58 51.03 20.73
C GLN A 294 -97.86 50.44 21.35
N ALA A 295 -98.14 49.18 21.02
CA ALA A 295 -99.00 48.34 21.83
C ALA A 295 -98.12 47.50 22.76
N ILE A 296 -98.24 47.79 24.05
CA ILE A 296 -97.73 47.02 25.18
C ILE A 296 -98.67 45.82 25.35
N ALA A 297 -98.12 44.61 25.33
CA ALA A 297 -98.83 43.42 25.80
C ALA A 297 -98.50 43.23 27.28
N TYR A 298 -99.54 43.17 28.11
CA TYR A 298 -99.49 42.73 29.50
C TYR A 298 -99.59 41.21 29.56
N TYR A 299 -98.70 40.62 30.39
CA TYR A 299 -98.64 39.23 30.87
C TYR A 299 -98.28 38.12 29.87
#